data_AF-A0A6P1J3W6-F1
#
_entry.id   AF-A0A6P1J3W6-F1
#
_cell.length_a   1.000
_cell.length_b   1.000
_cell.length_c   1.000
_cell.angle_alpha   90.00
_cell.angle_beta   90.00
_cell.angle_gamma   90.00
#
_symmetry.space_group_name_H-M   'P 1'
#
loop_
_entity.id
_entity.type
_entity.pdbx_description
1 polymer ?
#
loop_
_entity_poly.entity_id
_entity_poly.type
_entity_poly.pdbx_seq_one_letter_code
_entity_poly.pdbx_strand_id
1 'polypeptide(L)'
;MASDLDTVRVLRALFNDMPRAPQGLSHEETMAWVAQSMSDHPDGDMAYMLEHITRSSMLDIVLRLREDGYLKQDAAFDKTIELIATPEGRKTFMDSCIQAQKSSDATARLINRAKREWSDPLPLFSSDPGLVRQFVRGELSGPGPLFLEFMAREDVREIGVFAQAPDGIHEFSWGFVVEDQGAWLFYVAEVWRNGTVGGFDRFLSAWHQATTAASAERLPPVPMGLLMEDGINTFSAMTLQGAGSMSNPALRRWIGEVFIDRMLPTMAARVVDAHYDFPVESLPAH
;
A
#
# COMPACT_ATOMS: atom_id res chain seq x y z
N MET A 1 -17.11 -1.38 19.09
CA MET A 1 -17.47 -0.10 18.46
C MET A 1 -17.50 0.96 19.54
N ALA A 2 -16.75 2.04 19.39
CA ALA A 2 -16.76 3.15 20.32
C ALA A 2 -18.13 3.84 20.20
N SER A 3 -18.73 4.19 21.33
CA SER A 3 -20.02 4.87 21.31
C SER A 3 -19.86 6.35 20.97
N ASP A 4 -20.92 7.00 20.49
CA ASP A 4 -20.96 8.47 20.35
C ASP A 4 -20.60 9.18 21.67
N LEU A 5 -20.98 8.58 22.80
CA LEU A 5 -20.61 9.06 24.13
C LEU A 5 -19.09 8.99 24.36
N ASP A 6 -18.44 7.91 23.96
CA ASP A 6 -16.98 7.77 24.05
C ASP A 6 -16.28 8.83 23.20
N THR A 7 -16.74 9.05 21.97
CA THR A 7 -16.23 10.11 21.08
C THR A 7 -16.34 11.49 21.73
N VAL A 8 -17.50 11.82 22.31
CA VAL A 8 -17.69 13.10 23.00
C VAL A 8 -16.78 13.23 24.23
N ARG A 9 -16.56 12.15 24.99
CA ARG A 9 -15.67 12.16 26.16
C ARG A 9 -14.22 12.41 25.76
N VAL A 10 -13.74 11.76 24.70
CA VAL A 10 -12.39 11.94 24.18
C VAL A 10 -12.21 13.35 23.62
N LEU A 11 -13.14 13.83 22.79
CA LEU A 11 -13.11 15.19 22.25
C LEU A 11 -13.10 16.25 23.36
N ARG A 12 -13.89 16.06 24.43
CA ARG A 12 -13.88 16.97 25.57
C ARG A 12 -12.55 16.96 26.29
N ALA A 13 -11.93 15.80 26.50
CA ALA A 13 -10.63 15.72 27.15
C ALA A 13 -9.52 16.35 26.28
N LEU A 14 -9.51 16.07 24.98
CA LEU A 14 -8.48 16.53 24.07
C LEU A 14 -8.57 18.01 23.71
N PHE A 15 -9.75 18.63 23.77
CA PHE A 15 -9.98 20.02 23.34
C PHE A 15 -10.69 20.85 24.44
N ASN A 16 -10.40 20.57 25.72
CA ASN A 16 -10.95 21.34 26.85
C ASN A 16 -10.30 22.72 26.99
N ASP A 17 -9.04 22.84 26.61
CA ASP A 17 -8.16 23.99 26.80
C ASP A 17 -7.89 24.75 25.49
N MET A 18 -8.48 24.33 24.37
CA MET A 18 -8.49 25.09 23.13
C MET A 18 -9.74 25.97 23.04
N PRO A 19 -9.61 27.19 22.50
CA PRO A 19 -10.74 28.06 22.27
C PRO A 19 -11.73 27.36 21.31
N ARG A 20 -13.02 27.59 21.52
CA ARG A 20 -14.10 27.07 20.65
C ARG A 20 -14.80 28.21 19.96
N ALA A 21 -15.14 28.00 18.69
CA ALA A 21 -15.96 28.94 17.94
C ALA A 21 -17.29 29.19 18.69
N PRO A 22 -17.71 30.46 18.86
CA PRO A 22 -19.03 30.79 19.37
C PRO A 22 -20.13 30.08 18.59
N GLN A 23 -21.21 29.69 19.27
CA GLN A 23 -22.36 29.10 18.61
C GLN A 23 -23.11 30.14 17.78
N GLY A 24 -23.64 29.73 16.63
CA GLY A 24 -24.49 30.58 15.77
C GLY A 24 -23.73 31.42 14.74
N LEU A 25 -22.42 31.24 14.60
CA LEU A 25 -21.64 31.85 13.51
C LEU A 25 -22.01 31.22 12.16
N SER A 26 -22.04 32.04 11.12
CA SER A 26 -22.04 31.56 9.73
C SER A 26 -20.73 30.84 9.39
N HIS A 27 -20.71 30.13 8.26
CA HIS A 27 -19.50 29.44 7.81
C HIS A 27 -18.31 30.41 7.62
N GLU A 28 -18.53 31.56 7.01
CA GLU A 28 -17.50 32.59 6.80
C GLU A 28 -16.98 33.15 8.12
N GLU A 29 -17.86 33.44 9.07
CA GLU A 29 -17.48 33.93 10.41
C GLU A 29 -16.73 32.86 11.22
N THR A 30 -17.08 31.59 11.03
CA THR A 30 -16.36 30.47 11.66
C THR A 30 -14.94 30.37 11.11
N MET A 31 -14.77 30.47 9.79
CA MET A 31 -13.44 30.44 9.16
C MET A 31 -12.58 31.64 9.57
N ALA A 32 -13.19 32.84 9.65
CA ALA A 32 -12.51 34.03 10.16
C ALA A 32 -12.08 33.87 11.63
N TRP A 33 -12.94 33.27 12.46
CA TRP A 33 -12.63 32.99 13.86
C TRP A 33 -11.50 31.97 14.02
N VAL A 34 -11.46 30.92 13.19
CA VAL A 34 -10.37 29.94 13.18
C VAL A 34 -9.05 30.60 12.77
N ALA A 35 -9.07 31.41 11.70
CA ALA A 35 -7.88 32.15 11.25
C ALA A 35 -7.36 33.10 12.33
N GLN A 36 -8.25 33.80 13.03
CA GLN A 36 -7.88 34.66 14.15
C GLN A 36 -7.29 33.84 15.32
N SER A 37 -7.89 32.70 15.65
CA SER A 37 -7.41 31.82 16.73
C SER A 37 -6.04 31.21 16.43
N MET A 38 -5.73 30.94 15.15
CA MET A 38 -4.40 30.55 14.72
C MET A 38 -3.38 31.68 14.94
N SER A 39 -3.73 32.89 14.48
CA SER A 39 -2.87 34.09 14.60
C SER A 39 -2.62 34.51 16.05
N ASP A 40 -3.59 34.29 16.94
CA ASP A 40 -3.51 34.66 18.36
C ASP A 40 -2.83 33.57 19.21
N HIS A 41 -2.46 32.44 18.61
CA HIS A 41 -1.80 31.36 19.34
C HIS A 41 -0.41 31.81 19.82
N PRO A 42 -0.03 31.58 21.10
CA PRO A 42 1.22 32.10 21.68
C PRO A 42 2.49 31.69 20.92
N ASP A 43 2.47 30.50 20.31
CA ASP A 43 3.58 29.92 19.56
C ASP A 43 3.40 30.05 18.02
N GLY A 44 2.40 30.82 17.58
CA GLY A 44 2.08 31.10 16.19
C GLY A 44 1.27 30.01 15.46
N ASP A 45 0.87 30.33 14.23
CA ASP A 45 -0.05 29.53 13.40
C ASP A 45 0.38 28.07 13.21
N MET A 46 1.69 27.85 12.97
CA MET A 46 2.22 26.51 12.74
C MET A 46 2.10 25.63 13.99
N ALA A 47 2.34 26.20 15.18
CA ALA A 47 2.20 25.48 16.44
C ALA A 47 0.75 25.11 16.71
N TYR A 48 -0.19 26.04 16.47
CA TYR A 48 -1.63 25.76 16.56
C TYR A 48 -2.04 24.60 15.64
N MET A 49 -1.59 24.63 14.38
CA MET A 49 -1.91 23.58 13.40
C MET A 49 -1.34 22.22 13.80
N LEU A 50 -0.07 22.17 14.21
CA LEU A 50 0.57 20.94 14.67
C LEU A 50 -0.15 20.37 15.91
N GLU A 51 -0.53 21.23 16.85
CA GLU A 51 -1.27 20.83 18.04
C GLU A 51 -2.66 20.29 17.68
N HIS A 52 -3.40 20.98 16.81
CA HIS A 52 -4.72 20.56 16.36
C HIS A 52 -4.68 19.22 15.61
N ILE A 53 -3.72 19.04 14.71
CA ILE A 53 -3.50 17.78 13.98
C ILE A 53 -3.14 16.66 14.98
N THR A 54 -2.21 16.93 15.90
CA THR A 54 -1.77 15.93 16.89
C THR A 54 -2.93 15.48 17.77
N ARG A 55 -3.76 16.41 18.27
CA ARG A 55 -4.95 16.10 19.06
C ARG A 55 -6.01 15.33 18.25
N SER A 56 -6.17 15.66 16.98
CA SER A 56 -7.07 14.91 16.08
C SER A 56 -6.59 13.47 15.87
N SER A 57 -5.29 13.27 15.62
CA SER A 57 -4.71 11.92 15.53
C SER A 57 -4.85 11.13 16.84
N MET A 58 -4.72 11.80 17.99
CA MET A 58 -4.93 11.17 19.30
C MET A 58 -6.37 10.70 19.50
N LEU A 59 -7.36 11.44 19.02
CA LEU A 59 -8.77 11.02 19.04
C LEU A 59 -8.92 9.68 18.32
N ASP A 60 -8.42 9.59 17.08
CA ASP A 60 -8.53 8.39 16.25
C ASP A 60 -7.83 7.19 16.91
N ILE A 61 -6.63 7.40 17.46
CA ILE A 61 -5.89 6.34 18.15
C ILE A 61 -6.66 5.85 19.38
N VAL A 62 -7.17 6.76 20.23
CA VAL A 62 -7.90 6.38 21.45
C VAL A 62 -9.19 5.62 21.10
N LEU A 63 -9.94 6.08 20.10
CA LEU A 63 -11.15 5.40 19.65
C LEU A 63 -10.83 4.03 19.05
N ARG A 64 -9.77 3.90 18.24
CA ARG A 64 -9.33 2.61 17.71
C ARG A 64 -8.91 1.65 18.83
N LEU A 65 -8.21 2.14 19.85
CA LEU A 65 -7.82 1.34 21.02
C LEU A 65 -9.02 0.95 21.90
N ARG A 66 -10.07 1.78 21.92
CA ARG A 66 -11.35 1.49 22.59
C ARG A 66 -12.13 0.40 21.85
N GLU A 67 -12.08 0.41 20.53
CA GLU A 67 -12.76 -0.58 19.69
C GLU A 67 -12.09 -1.94 19.68
N ASP A 68 -10.81 -1.96 19.33
CA ASP A 68 -10.11 -3.20 18.99
C ASP A 68 -8.90 -3.46 19.90
N GLY A 69 -8.47 -2.46 20.66
CA GLY A 69 -7.27 -2.51 21.49
C GLY A 69 -7.52 -2.79 22.98
N TYR A 70 -6.60 -2.31 23.82
CA TYR A 70 -6.57 -2.58 25.25
C TYR A 70 -7.48 -1.65 26.09
N LEU A 71 -8.12 -0.65 25.47
CA LEU A 71 -9.04 0.28 26.15
C LEU A 71 -10.50 -0.21 26.15
N LYS A 72 -10.75 -1.47 25.80
CA LYS A 72 -12.08 -2.10 25.87
C LYS A 72 -12.67 -2.08 27.29
N GLN A 73 -11.82 -2.07 28.31
CA GLN A 73 -12.26 -1.98 29.71
C GLN A 73 -12.50 -0.52 30.11
N ASP A 74 -13.66 -0.22 30.68
CA ASP A 74 -14.06 1.14 31.07
C ASP A 74 -13.06 1.79 32.02
N ALA A 75 -12.55 1.07 33.01
CA ALA A 75 -11.54 1.60 33.94
C ALA A 75 -10.24 2.04 33.24
N ALA A 76 -9.80 1.30 32.22
CA ALA A 76 -8.61 1.64 31.45
C ALA A 76 -8.89 2.85 30.54
N PHE A 77 -10.06 2.88 29.91
CA PHE A 77 -10.51 4.00 29.09
C PHE A 77 -10.63 5.29 29.92
N ASP A 78 -11.29 5.25 31.07
CA ASP A 78 -11.48 6.39 31.96
C ASP A 78 -10.14 6.97 32.41
N LYS A 79 -9.17 6.12 32.76
CA LYS A 79 -7.81 6.55 33.10
C LYS A 79 -7.10 7.23 31.92
N THR A 80 -7.31 6.74 30.70
CA THR A 80 -6.77 7.39 29.49
C THR A 80 -7.45 8.74 29.23
N ILE A 81 -8.76 8.86 29.46
CA ILE A 81 -9.48 10.14 29.37
C ILE A 81 -8.91 11.16 30.36
N GLU A 82 -8.68 10.76 31.61
CA GLU A 82 -8.07 11.63 32.63
C GLU A 82 -6.64 12.04 32.25
N LEU A 83 -5.87 11.11 31.67
CA LEU A 83 -4.51 11.39 31.21
C LEU A 83 -4.50 12.43 30.08
N ILE A 84 -5.27 12.22 29.02
CA ILE A 84 -5.23 13.10 27.82
C ILE A 84 -5.92 14.46 28.05
N ALA A 85 -6.57 14.65 29.19
CA ALA A 85 -7.18 15.91 29.59
C ALA A 85 -6.15 17.01 29.91
N THR A 86 -4.88 16.66 30.12
CA THR A 86 -3.80 17.61 30.43
C THR A 86 -2.74 17.65 29.32
N PRO A 87 -2.06 18.80 29.11
CA PRO A 87 -0.97 18.90 28.13
C PRO A 87 0.13 17.84 28.34
N GLU A 88 0.57 17.65 29.58
CA GLU A 88 1.63 16.69 29.94
C GLU A 88 1.18 15.25 29.71
N GLY A 89 -0.09 14.94 30.00
CA GLY A 89 -0.64 13.62 29.80
C GLY A 89 -0.86 13.29 28.33
N ARG A 90 -1.22 14.27 27.49
CA ARG A 90 -1.24 14.11 26.01
C ARG A 90 0.14 13.74 25.48
N LYS A 91 1.18 14.44 25.93
CA LYS A 91 2.58 14.13 25.57
C LYS A 91 2.96 12.71 26.00
N THR A 92 2.66 12.35 27.26
CA THR A 92 2.94 11.02 27.81
C THR A 92 2.24 9.90 27.02
N PHE A 93 0.99 10.14 26.61
CA PHE A 93 0.24 9.22 25.77
C PHE A 93 0.89 9.04 24.39
N MET A 94 1.28 10.14 23.74
CA MET A 94 1.96 10.09 22.44
C MET A 94 3.33 9.40 22.52
N ASP A 95 4.12 9.70 23.56
CA ASP A 95 5.39 9.00 23.81
C ASP A 95 5.18 7.50 23.97
N SER A 96 4.11 7.09 24.68
CA SER A 96 3.75 5.68 24.84
C SER A 96 3.37 5.02 23.52
N CYS A 97 2.62 5.71 22.66
CA CYS A 97 2.28 5.23 21.31
C CYS A 97 3.55 5.05 20.45
N ILE A 98 4.47 6.02 20.49
CA ILE A 98 5.76 5.95 19.79
C ILE A 98 6.60 4.77 20.29
N GLN A 99 6.65 4.54 21.61
CA GLN A 99 7.39 3.42 22.18
C GLN A 99 6.75 2.07 21.82
N ALA A 100 5.42 1.98 21.81
CA ALA A 100 4.70 0.78 21.37
C ALA A 100 5.00 0.46 19.91
N GLN A 101 5.03 1.47 19.03
CA GLN A 101 5.44 1.31 17.63
C GLN A 101 6.88 0.81 17.53
N LYS A 102 7.82 1.47 18.21
CA LYS A 102 9.24 1.06 18.22
C LYS A 102 9.43 -0.36 18.75
N SER A 103 8.63 -0.78 19.73
CA SER A 103 8.67 -2.13 20.30
C SER A 103 8.07 -3.18 19.34
N SER A 104 6.99 -2.86 18.65
CA SER A 104 6.45 -3.68 17.56
C SER A 104 7.51 -3.88 16.46
N ASP A 105 8.13 -2.79 16.01
CA ASP A 105 9.19 -2.81 15.00
C ASP A 105 10.44 -3.57 15.50
N ALA A 106 10.80 -3.44 16.78
CA ALA A 106 11.89 -4.20 17.39
C ALA A 106 11.57 -5.70 17.47
N THR A 107 10.33 -6.06 17.80
CA THR A 107 9.86 -7.45 17.85
C THR A 107 9.80 -8.06 16.45
N ALA A 108 9.30 -7.33 15.46
CA ALA A 108 9.35 -7.71 14.06
C ALA A 108 10.79 -7.91 13.59
N ARG A 109 11.70 -6.97 13.91
CA ARG A 109 13.14 -7.10 13.62
C ARG A 109 13.78 -8.31 14.31
N LEU A 110 13.44 -8.61 15.56
CA LEU A 110 13.95 -9.77 16.29
C LEU A 110 13.42 -11.08 15.71
N ILE A 111 12.13 -11.15 15.37
CA ILE A 111 11.53 -12.29 14.68
C ILE A 111 12.20 -12.50 13.32
N ASN A 112 12.37 -11.43 12.54
CA ASN A 112 13.02 -11.50 11.23
C ASN A 112 14.49 -11.91 11.34
N ARG A 113 15.20 -11.46 12.39
CA ARG A 113 16.59 -11.88 12.67
C ARG A 113 16.70 -13.31 13.20
N ALA A 114 15.66 -13.82 13.85
CA ALA A 114 15.59 -15.20 14.33
C ALA A 114 15.11 -16.20 13.27
N LYS A 115 14.52 -15.72 12.15
CA LYS A 115 14.20 -16.56 10.99
C LYS A 115 15.50 -17.03 10.32
N ARG A 116 15.51 -18.30 9.91
CA ARG A 116 16.59 -18.96 9.15
C ARG A 116 16.91 -18.19 7.85
N GLU A 117 18.12 -18.38 7.31
CA GLU A 117 18.47 -17.94 5.94
C GLU A 117 17.33 -18.29 4.98
N TRP A 118 16.76 -17.26 4.35
CA TRP A 118 15.64 -17.42 3.43
C TRP A 118 16.16 -18.06 2.15
N SER A 119 15.67 -19.26 1.83
CA SER A 119 15.80 -19.82 0.49
C SER A 119 14.73 -19.19 -0.38
N ASP A 120 15.09 -18.78 -1.60
CA ASP A 120 14.09 -18.35 -2.56
C ASP A 120 13.06 -19.46 -2.79
N PRO A 121 11.76 -19.13 -2.78
CA PRO A 121 10.73 -20.10 -3.08
C PRO A 121 10.90 -20.57 -4.52
N LEU A 122 10.46 -21.80 -4.79
CA LEU A 122 10.38 -22.29 -6.15
C LEU A 122 9.45 -21.38 -6.97
N PRO A 123 9.72 -21.19 -8.28
CA PRO A 123 8.85 -20.42 -9.17
C PRO A 123 7.39 -20.86 -9.03
N LEU A 124 6.48 -19.89 -8.91
CA LEU A 124 5.05 -20.17 -8.68
C LEU A 124 4.41 -20.91 -9.85
N PHE A 125 4.93 -20.66 -11.05
CA PHE A 125 4.49 -21.27 -12.29
C PHE A 125 5.68 -21.36 -13.26
N SER A 126 5.48 -22.03 -14.39
CA SER A 126 6.36 -21.94 -15.54
C SER A 126 5.59 -21.38 -16.73
N SER A 127 6.24 -20.57 -17.55
CA SER A 127 5.63 -19.99 -18.73
C SER A 127 5.68 -20.98 -19.90
N ASP A 128 4.58 -21.10 -20.65
CA ASP A 128 4.57 -21.91 -21.88
C ASP A 128 5.41 -21.20 -22.96
N PRO A 129 6.50 -21.80 -23.46
CA PRO A 129 7.33 -21.18 -24.49
C PRO A 129 6.56 -20.83 -25.77
N GLY A 130 5.47 -21.54 -26.07
CA GLY A 130 4.56 -21.24 -27.17
C GLY A 130 3.85 -19.91 -26.98
N LEU A 131 3.24 -19.71 -25.81
CA LEU A 131 2.52 -18.47 -25.47
C LEU A 131 3.47 -17.28 -25.33
N VAL A 132 4.67 -17.48 -24.78
CA VAL A 132 5.70 -16.43 -24.73
C VAL A 132 6.10 -16.00 -26.15
N ARG A 133 6.29 -16.93 -27.08
CA ARG A 133 6.59 -16.58 -28.48
C ARG A 133 5.45 -15.84 -29.17
N GLN A 134 4.20 -16.18 -28.88
CA GLN A 134 3.04 -15.45 -29.39
C GLN A 134 3.02 -14.00 -28.87
N PHE A 135 3.22 -13.83 -27.55
CA PHE A 135 3.34 -12.52 -26.93
C PHE A 135 4.46 -11.68 -27.57
N VAL A 136 5.64 -12.26 -27.77
CA VAL A 136 6.80 -11.56 -28.39
C VAL A 136 6.49 -11.11 -29.82
N ARG A 137 5.66 -11.85 -30.56
CA ARG A 137 5.19 -11.47 -31.91
C ARG A 137 4.05 -10.45 -31.90
N GLY A 138 3.46 -10.18 -30.74
CA GLY A 138 2.27 -9.33 -30.61
C GLY A 138 0.99 -9.99 -31.11
N GLU A 139 0.95 -11.32 -31.15
CA GLU A 139 -0.25 -12.08 -31.49
C GLU A 139 -1.18 -12.11 -30.27
N LEU A 140 -2.29 -11.38 -30.31
CA LEU A 140 -3.27 -11.33 -29.22
C LEU A 140 -4.00 -12.68 -29.11
N SER A 141 -4.08 -13.22 -27.89
CA SER A 141 -4.94 -14.38 -27.62
C SER A 141 -6.41 -13.99 -27.45
N GLY A 142 -6.66 -12.75 -27.01
CA GLY A 142 -7.98 -12.31 -26.56
C GLY A 142 -8.32 -12.79 -25.14
N PRO A 143 -9.53 -12.45 -24.65
CA PRO A 143 -9.97 -12.77 -23.29
C PRO A 143 -10.18 -14.28 -23.12
N GLY A 144 -9.47 -14.87 -22.17
CA GLY A 144 -9.61 -16.29 -21.83
C GLY A 144 -10.33 -16.53 -20.50
N PRO A 145 -10.28 -17.77 -19.98
CA PRO A 145 -10.97 -18.17 -18.76
C PRO A 145 -10.57 -17.37 -17.51
N LEU A 146 -9.29 -17.01 -17.34
CA LEU A 146 -8.80 -16.26 -16.19
C LEU A 146 -9.17 -14.77 -16.29
N PHE A 147 -9.16 -14.22 -17.50
CA PHE A 147 -9.73 -12.88 -17.73
C PHE A 147 -11.21 -12.83 -17.33
N LEU A 148 -12.00 -13.82 -17.77
CA LEU A 148 -13.42 -13.89 -17.43
C LEU A 148 -13.65 -14.10 -15.93
N GLU A 149 -12.84 -14.93 -15.28
CA GLU A 149 -12.86 -15.11 -13.83
C GLU A 149 -12.60 -13.79 -13.10
N PHE A 150 -11.55 -13.06 -13.50
CA PHE A 150 -11.20 -11.78 -12.89
C PHE A 150 -12.33 -10.76 -13.06
N MET A 151 -12.89 -10.65 -14.27
CA MET A 151 -14.01 -9.75 -14.56
C MET A 151 -15.32 -10.10 -13.85
N ALA A 152 -15.50 -11.36 -13.44
CA ALA A 152 -16.68 -11.79 -12.73
C ALA A 152 -16.69 -11.36 -11.24
N ARG A 153 -15.54 -10.93 -10.69
CA ARG A 153 -15.45 -10.52 -9.30
C ARG A 153 -16.23 -9.23 -9.03
N GLU A 154 -16.88 -9.18 -7.87
CA GLU A 154 -17.71 -8.04 -7.46
C GLU A 154 -16.89 -6.76 -7.33
N ASP A 155 -15.73 -6.82 -6.66
CA ASP A 155 -14.82 -5.69 -6.47
C ASP A 155 -14.32 -5.09 -7.80
N VAL A 156 -13.92 -5.95 -8.74
CA VAL A 156 -13.49 -5.54 -10.10
C VAL A 156 -14.61 -4.81 -10.85
N ARG A 157 -15.84 -5.32 -10.73
CA ARG A 157 -17.02 -4.73 -11.38
C ARG A 157 -17.44 -3.40 -10.75
N GLU A 158 -17.34 -3.27 -9.43
CA GLU A 158 -17.66 -2.04 -8.71
C GLU A 158 -16.65 -0.92 -9.01
N ILE A 159 -15.36 -1.27 -9.08
CA ILE A 159 -14.29 -0.32 -9.42
C ILE A 159 -14.37 0.10 -10.90
N GLY A 160 -14.97 -0.75 -11.75
CA GLY A 160 -15.09 -0.47 -13.18
C GLY A 160 -13.79 -0.71 -13.95
N VAL A 161 -12.98 -1.67 -13.51
CA VAL A 161 -11.76 -2.08 -14.23
C VAL A 161 -12.17 -2.57 -15.64
N PHE A 162 -11.49 -2.06 -16.67
CA PHE A 162 -11.85 -2.25 -18.09
C PHE A 162 -13.25 -1.73 -18.48
N ALA A 163 -13.72 -0.65 -17.86
CA ALA A 163 -14.87 0.10 -18.38
C ALA A 163 -14.66 0.55 -19.84
N GLN A 164 -13.40 0.78 -20.24
CA GLN A 164 -12.96 0.89 -21.62
C GLN A 164 -12.27 -0.41 -22.05
N ALA A 165 -12.52 -0.84 -23.28
CA ALA A 165 -11.88 -2.03 -23.82
C ALA A 165 -10.37 -1.77 -23.97
N PRO A 166 -9.51 -2.68 -23.46
CA PRO A 166 -8.07 -2.52 -23.60
C PRO A 166 -7.59 -2.72 -25.04
N ASP A 167 -6.37 -2.25 -25.33
CA ASP A 167 -5.76 -2.36 -26.66
C ASP A 167 -5.45 -3.82 -27.04
N GLY A 168 -5.12 -4.66 -26.06
CA GLY A 168 -4.84 -6.08 -26.30
C GLY A 168 -4.83 -6.93 -25.03
N ILE A 169 -5.14 -8.22 -25.18
CA ILE A 169 -5.13 -9.20 -24.09
C ILE A 169 -4.31 -10.43 -24.52
N HIS A 170 -3.41 -10.85 -23.65
CA HIS A 170 -2.60 -12.07 -23.75
C HIS A 170 -2.87 -12.96 -22.54
N GLU A 171 -3.48 -14.10 -22.78
CA GLU A 171 -3.89 -15.07 -21.77
C GLU A 171 -2.79 -16.12 -21.59
N PHE A 172 -2.48 -16.44 -20.34
CA PHE A 172 -1.55 -17.48 -19.93
C PHE A 172 -2.24 -18.44 -18.94
N SER A 173 -1.64 -19.59 -18.68
CA SER A 173 -2.17 -20.54 -17.69
C SER A 173 -2.10 -20.02 -16.24
N TRP A 174 -1.27 -19.01 -15.98
CA TRP A 174 -1.05 -18.41 -14.66
C TRP A 174 -1.81 -17.09 -14.44
N GLY A 175 -2.37 -16.50 -15.50
CA GLY A 175 -2.95 -15.16 -15.47
C GLY A 175 -3.10 -14.57 -16.87
N PHE A 176 -3.14 -13.25 -16.96
CA PHE A 176 -3.22 -12.56 -18.25
C PHE A 176 -2.47 -11.23 -18.21
N VAL A 177 -2.05 -10.77 -19.38
CA VAL A 177 -1.38 -9.50 -19.59
C VAL A 177 -2.25 -8.63 -20.49
N VAL A 178 -2.49 -7.41 -20.07
CA VAL A 178 -3.22 -6.43 -20.85
C VAL A 178 -2.27 -5.36 -21.39
N GLU A 179 -2.43 -5.01 -22.65
CA GLU A 179 -1.82 -3.84 -23.25
C GLU A 179 -2.83 -2.71 -23.22
N ASP A 180 -2.46 -1.57 -22.62
CA ASP A 180 -3.32 -0.38 -22.55
C ASP A 180 -2.46 0.88 -22.49
N GLN A 181 -2.69 1.82 -23.42
CA GLN A 181 -2.11 3.17 -23.43
C GLN A 181 -0.57 3.24 -23.24
N GLY A 182 0.17 2.26 -23.75
CA GLY A 182 1.63 2.26 -23.61
C GLY A 182 2.17 1.48 -22.41
N ALA A 183 1.31 0.78 -21.68
CA ALA A 183 1.68 -0.04 -20.53
C ALA A 183 1.31 -1.51 -20.72
N TRP A 184 2.06 -2.39 -20.05
CA TRP A 184 1.72 -3.79 -19.85
C TRP A 184 1.25 -4.00 -18.43
N LEU A 185 0.00 -4.40 -18.26
CA LEU A 185 -0.63 -4.64 -16.99
C LEU A 185 -0.67 -6.15 -16.74
N PHE A 186 -0.10 -6.59 -15.63
CA PHE A 186 0.01 -8.01 -15.32
C PHE A 186 -1.01 -8.39 -14.27
N TYR A 187 -1.81 -9.39 -14.57
CA TYR A 187 -2.77 -9.97 -13.64
C TYR A 187 -2.33 -11.41 -13.39
N VAL A 188 -2.03 -11.75 -12.13
CA VAL A 188 -1.62 -13.10 -11.72
C VAL A 188 -2.71 -13.74 -10.87
N ALA A 189 -3.18 -14.92 -11.28
CA ALA A 189 -4.39 -15.52 -10.72
C ALA A 189 -4.30 -15.78 -9.22
N GLU A 190 -3.19 -16.35 -8.81
CA GLU A 190 -2.93 -16.69 -7.42
C GLU A 190 -2.86 -15.44 -6.53
N VAL A 191 -2.45 -14.29 -7.07
CA VAL A 191 -2.35 -13.03 -6.32
C VAL A 191 -3.75 -12.49 -6.04
N TRP A 192 -4.60 -12.37 -7.06
CA TRP A 192 -5.93 -11.82 -6.84
C TRP A 192 -6.80 -12.77 -6.03
N ARG A 193 -6.63 -14.08 -6.16
CA ARG A 193 -7.37 -15.09 -5.37
C ARG A 193 -7.01 -15.05 -3.89
N ASN A 194 -5.78 -14.71 -3.54
CA ASN A 194 -5.33 -14.55 -2.16
C ASN A 194 -5.60 -13.14 -1.56
N GLY A 195 -6.19 -12.24 -2.36
CA GLY A 195 -6.44 -10.86 -1.98
C GLY A 195 -5.30 -9.92 -2.39
N THR A 196 -5.66 -8.74 -2.89
CA THR A 196 -4.71 -7.75 -3.42
C THR A 196 -4.09 -6.86 -2.34
N VAL A 197 -4.63 -6.88 -1.12
CA VAL A 197 -4.16 -6.06 0.01
C VAL A 197 -2.74 -6.48 0.42
N GLY A 198 -1.79 -5.56 0.29
CA GLY A 198 -0.36 -5.81 0.52
C GLY A 198 0.38 -6.48 -0.65
N GLY A 199 -0.33 -6.92 -1.70
CA GLY A 199 0.27 -7.51 -2.89
C GLY A 199 1.08 -6.50 -3.71
N PHE A 200 0.59 -5.25 -3.82
CA PHE A 200 1.25 -4.19 -4.57
C PHE A 200 2.66 -3.86 -4.03
N ASP A 201 2.78 -3.60 -2.73
CA ASP A 201 4.07 -3.29 -2.07
C ASP A 201 5.05 -4.47 -2.14
N ARG A 202 4.54 -5.70 -2.03
CA ARG A 202 5.33 -6.92 -2.14
C ARG A 202 5.86 -7.11 -3.56
N PHE A 203 5.07 -6.76 -4.59
CA PHE A 203 5.54 -6.81 -5.97
C PHE A 203 6.59 -5.74 -6.28
N LEU A 204 6.43 -4.53 -5.75
CA LEU A 204 7.44 -3.47 -5.85
C LEU A 204 8.75 -3.91 -5.19
N SER A 205 8.68 -4.50 -4.00
CA SER A 205 9.84 -5.05 -3.30
C SER A 205 10.51 -6.19 -4.08
N ALA A 206 9.71 -7.09 -4.67
CA ALA A 206 10.20 -8.17 -5.52
C ALA A 206 10.88 -7.64 -6.79
N TRP A 207 10.35 -6.57 -7.38
CA TRP A 207 10.93 -5.92 -8.55
C TRP A 207 12.30 -5.30 -8.22
N HIS A 208 12.40 -4.55 -7.12
CA HIS A 208 13.69 -4.00 -6.68
C HIS A 208 14.72 -5.09 -6.46
N GLN A 209 14.38 -6.13 -5.71
CA GLN A 209 15.29 -7.25 -5.46
C GLN A 209 15.69 -8.00 -6.76
N ALA A 210 14.77 -8.15 -7.72
CA ALA A 210 15.05 -8.86 -8.98
C ALA A 210 15.91 -8.02 -9.95
N THR A 211 15.91 -6.69 -9.78
CA THR A 211 16.62 -5.75 -10.65
C THR A 211 17.91 -5.19 -10.04
N THR A 212 18.15 -5.42 -8.74
CA THR A 212 19.45 -5.12 -8.13
C THR A 212 20.53 -6.13 -8.55
N ALA A 213 21.77 -5.63 -8.65
CA ALA A 213 22.93 -6.37 -9.15
C ALA A 213 23.35 -7.60 -8.31
N ALA A 214 22.67 -7.85 -7.19
CA ALA A 214 22.96 -8.94 -6.25
C ALA A 214 22.23 -10.26 -6.59
N SER A 215 21.39 -10.30 -7.63
CA SER A 215 20.74 -11.53 -8.05
C SER A 215 21.76 -12.57 -8.52
N ALA A 216 21.71 -13.78 -7.95
CA ALA A 216 22.60 -14.89 -8.30
C ALA A 216 22.42 -15.36 -9.77
N GLU A 217 21.28 -15.06 -10.38
CA GLU A 217 21.02 -15.29 -11.79
C GLU A 217 21.41 -14.06 -12.62
N ARG A 218 22.33 -14.25 -13.58
CA ARG A 218 22.64 -13.23 -14.60
C ARG A 218 21.46 -13.09 -15.56
N LEU A 219 20.45 -12.35 -15.16
CA LEU A 219 19.37 -11.89 -16.03
C LEU A 219 19.88 -10.74 -16.92
N PRO A 220 19.41 -10.62 -18.17
CA PRO A 220 19.65 -9.43 -18.98
C PRO A 220 19.19 -8.16 -18.23
N PRO A 221 19.94 -7.05 -18.32
CA PRO A 221 19.58 -5.82 -17.63
C PRO A 221 18.22 -5.30 -18.08
N VAL A 222 17.52 -4.61 -17.18
CA VAL A 222 16.26 -3.93 -17.48
C VAL A 222 16.50 -2.89 -18.59
N PRO A 223 15.70 -2.87 -19.67
CA PRO A 223 15.80 -1.88 -20.72
C PRO A 223 15.67 -0.46 -20.18
N MET A 224 16.50 0.46 -20.68
CA MET A 224 16.47 1.86 -20.29
C MET A 224 15.09 2.47 -20.58
N GLY A 225 14.51 3.15 -19.59
CA GLY A 225 13.19 3.79 -19.70
C GLY A 225 12.01 2.83 -19.50
N LEU A 226 12.24 1.58 -19.08
CA LEU A 226 11.18 0.73 -18.55
C LEU A 226 11.06 0.97 -17.04
N LEU A 227 9.88 1.39 -16.61
CA LEU A 227 9.54 1.64 -15.21
C LEU A 227 8.49 0.63 -14.76
N MET A 228 8.55 0.27 -13.48
CA MET A 228 7.51 -0.50 -12.82
C MET A 228 6.73 0.47 -11.93
N GLU A 229 5.42 0.48 -12.09
CA GLU A 229 4.47 1.22 -11.25
C GLU A 229 3.65 0.24 -10.43
N ASP A 230 3.15 0.71 -9.28
CA ASP A 230 2.16 -0.05 -8.54
C ASP A 230 0.89 -0.24 -9.40
N GLY A 231 0.28 -1.41 -9.26
CA GLY A 231 -0.91 -1.77 -10.04
C GLY A 231 -2.21 -1.20 -9.45
N ILE A 232 -2.16 -0.28 -8.48
CA ILE A 232 -3.32 0.13 -7.68
C ILE A 232 -4.40 0.74 -8.58
N ASN A 233 -4.02 1.68 -9.45
CA ASN A 233 -4.95 2.39 -10.33
C ASN A 233 -5.70 1.49 -11.31
N THR A 234 -5.09 0.35 -11.66
CA THR A 234 -5.64 -0.59 -12.65
C THR A 234 -6.09 -1.90 -12.01
N PHE A 235 -6.01 -1.98 -10.67
CA PHE A 235 -6.25 -3.20 -9.89
C PHE A 235 -5.47 -4.42 -10.41
N SER A 236 -4.28 -4.18 -10.96
CA SER A 236 -3.39 -5.20 -11.52
C SER A 236 -2.33 -5.60 -10.49
N ALA A 237 -1.67 -6.75 -10.68
CA ALA A 237 -0.57 -7.13 -9.79
C ALA A 237 0.61 -6.15 -9.90
N MET A 238 0.84 -5.63 -11.12
CA MET A 238 1.83 -4.59 -11.41
C MET A 238 1.61 -4.03 -12.81
N THR A 239 2.19 -2.85 -13.04
CA THR A 239 2.22 -2.20 -14.35
C THR A 239 3.68 -1.99 -14.78
N LEU A 240 4.01 -2.38 -16.01
CA LEU A 240 5.28 -2.01 -16.65
C LEU A 240 5.01 -0.94 -17.70
N GLN A 241 5.62 0.24 -17.54
CA GLN A 241 5.47 1.36 -18.45
C GLN A 241 6.76 1.60 -19.23
N GLY A 242 6.66 1.63 -20.55
CA GLY A 242 7.79 1.96 -21.42
C GLY A 242 7.81 3.44 -21.80
N ALA A 243 8.99 4.08 -21.79
CA ALA A 243 9.19 5.44 -22.28
C ALA A 243 9.03 5.60 -23.82
N GLY A 244 8.59 4.55 -24.53
CA GLY A 244 8.47 4.53 -26.00
C GLY A 244 7.33 3.64 -26.47
N SER A 245 7.14 3.56 -27.80
CA SER A 245 6.04 2.79 -28.40
C SER A 245 6.05 1.31 -27.98
N MET A 246 4.87 0.78 -27.64
CA MET A 246 4.59 -0.66 -27.39
C MET A 246 4.94 -1.56 -28.59
N SER A 247 5.16 -0.95 -29.76
CA SER A 247 5.64 -1.63 -30.96
C SER A 247 7.16 -1.83 -31.00
N ASN A 248 7.93 -1.39 -29.99
CA ASN A 248 9.36 -1.66 -29.91
C ASN A 248 9.63 -3.17 -29.74
N PRO A 249 10.14 -3.87 -30.77
CA PRO A 249 10.27 -5.32 -30.74
C PRO A 249 11.31 -5.81 -29.72
N ALA A 250 12.32 -4.98 -29.41
CA ALA A 250 13.35 -5.33 -28.43
C ALA A 250 12.80 -5.29 -27.01
N LEU A 251 11.97 -4.29 -26.70
CA LEU A 251 11.31 -4.16 -25.40
C LEU A 251 10.31 -5.30 -25.17
N ARG A 252 9.44 -5.54 -26.15
CA ARG A 252 8.48 -6.65 -26.11
C ARG A 252 9.17 -8.01 -25.97
N ARG A 253 10.29 -8.22 -26.67
CA ARG A 253 11.11 -9.43 -26.52
C ARG A 253 11.64 -9.59 -25.10
N TRP A 254 12.19 -8.53 -24.51
CA TRP A 254 12.67 -8.57 -23.12
C TRP A 254 11.53 -8.88 -22.15
N ILE A 255 10.36 -8.27 -22.32
CA ILE A 255 9.20 -8.54 -21.47
C ILE A 255 8.75 -10.00 -21.58
N GLY A 256 8.72 -10.58 -22.78
CA GLY A 256 8.37 -11.99 -22.96
C GLY A 256 9.42 -12.96 -22.42
N GLU A 257 10.65 -12.87 -22.92
CA GLU A 257 11.69 -13.88 -22.72
C GLU A 257 12.46 -13.73 -21.39
N VAL A 258 12.44 -12.54 -20.79
CA VAL A 258 13.12 -12.28 -19.51
C VAL A 258 12.10 -12.10 -18.40
N PHE A 259 11.18 -11.15 -18.57
CA PHE A 259 10.27 -10.81 -17.49
C PHE A 259 9.22 -11.90 -17.24
N ILE A 260 8.40 -12.24 -18.23
CA ILE A 260 7.32 -13.25 -18.11
C ILE A 260 7.90 -14.65 -17.86
N ASP A 261 8.97 -15.02 -18.57
CA ASP A 261 9.52 -16.38 -18.50
C ASP A 261 10.36 -16.63 -17.24
N ARG A 262 11.12 -15.63 -16.77
CA ARG A 262 12.15 -15.87 -15.74
C ARG A 262 11.95 -15.07 -14.46
N MET A 263 11.53 -13.80 -14.54
CA MET A 263 11.41 -12.94 -13.36
C MET A 263 10.07 -13.11 -12.64
N LEU A 264 8.98 -12.95 -13.38
CA LEU A 264 7.62 -12.93 -12.86
C LEU A 264 7.27 -14.19 -12.05
N PRO A 265 7.62 -15.43 -12.47
CA PRO A 265 7.29 -16.62 -11.70
C PRO A 265 7.88 -16.64 -10.28
N THR A 266 9.14 -16.25 -10.14
CA THR A 266 9.84 -16.19 -8.85
C THR A 266 9.35 -15.00 -8.02
N MET A 267 9.12 -13.85 -8.66
CA MET A 267 8.53 -12.68 -7.99
C MET A 267 7.16 -13.00 -7.43
N ALA A 268 6.29 -13.63 -8.22
CA ALA A 268 4.96 -14.02 -7.79
C ALA A 268 5.00 -15.02 -6.62
N ALA A 269 5.95 -15.98 -6.63
CA ALA A 269 6.15 -16.91 -5.52
C ALA A 269 6.51 -16.18 -4.21
N ARG A 270 7.42 -15.20 -4.28
CA ARG A 270 7.77 -14.36 -3.12
C ARG A 270 6.59 -13.53 -2.63
N VAL A 271 5.76 -13.01 -3.55
CA VAL A 271 4.60 -12.20 -3.19
C VAL A 271 3.54 -13.02 -2.46
N VAL A 272 3.18 -14.20 -2.98
CA VAL A 272 2.11 -15.03 -2.39
C VAL A 272 2.54 -15.77 -1.12
N ASP A 273 3.84 -15.98 -0.91
CA ASP A 273 4.33 -16.57 0.33
C ASP A 273 4.28 -15.55 1.48
N ALA A 274 3.26 -15.69 2.33
CA ALA A 274 3.07 -14.85 3.52
C ALA A 274 4.27 -14.86 4.51
N HIS A 275 5.15 -15.86 4.43
CA HIS A 275 6.33 -15.98 5.29
C HIS A 275 7.59 -15.41 4.64
N TYR A 276 7.56 -15.15 3.33
CA TYR A 276 8.66 -14.53 2.62
C TYR A 276 8.77 -13.07 3.06
N ASP A 277 9.94 -12.72 3.56
CA ASP A 277 10.27 -11.37 3.99
C ASP A 277 11.25 -10.80 2.99
N PHE A 278 10.92 -9.64 2.42
CA PHE A 278 11.82 -8.98 1.49
C PHE A 278 12.98 -8.42 2.30
N PRO A 279 14.25 -8.74 1.96
CA PRO A 279 15.37 -8.17 2.66
C PRO A 279 15.25 -6.65 2.58
N VAL A 280 15.32 -5.99 3.74
CA VAL A 280 15.40 -4.54 3.81
C VAL A 280 16.74 -4.17 3.18
N GLU A 281 16.77 -3.98 1.86
CA GLU A 281 17.83 -3.25 1.23
C GLU A 281 17.84 -1.89 1.94
N SER A 282 18.97 -1.57 2.55
CA SER A 282 19.23 -0.26 3.12
C SER A 282 18.91 0.76 2.02
N LEU A 283 17.73 1.36 2.09
CA LEU A 283 17.33 2.48 1.25
C LEU A 283 18.53 3.42 1.19
N PRO A 284 19.03 3.80 -0.01
CA PRO A 284 20.03 4.84 -0.08
C PRO A 284 19.42 6.06 0.62
N ALA A 285 20.08 6.52 1.67
CA ALA A 285 19.70 7.72 2.38
C ALA A 285 19.57 8.85 1.35
N HIS A 286 18.36 9.37 1.17
CA HIS A 286 18.12 10.64 0.49
C HIS A 286 18.46 11.80 1.42
#